data_AF-A0A938NPG9-F1
#
_entry.id   AF-A0A938NPG9-F1
#
_cell.length_a   1.000
_cell.length_b   1.000
_cell.length_c   1.000
_cell.angle_alpha   90.00
_cell.angle_beta   90.00
_cell.angle_gamma   90.00
#
_symmetry.space_group_name_H-M   'P 1'
#
loop_
_entity.id
_entity.type
_entity.pdbx_description
1 polymer ?
#
loop_
_entity_poly.entity_id
_entity_poly.type
_entity_poly.pdbx_seq_one_letter_code
_entity_poly.pdbx_strand_id
1 'polypeptide(L)'
;MIHVHFLKHSASTIRWILLLMMLSSSALAAPFAKKFPFVQPDGTTIELWGEGDEFHAVFETLDGYTVVFDPAVKTYFYATRSADGSTLEATSVQAGKGKPAQLGIPKHARINAAAKKEKAAERFKKWDKEMGISKRWSDLKSARRTANQA
;
A
#
# COMPACT_ATOMS: atom_id res chain seq x y z
N MET A 1 -55.58 29.89 18.75
CA MET A 1 -54.94 30.41 17.54
C MET A 1 -53.43 30.33 17.76
N ILE A 2 -52.77 29.25 17.32
CA ILE A 2 -51.36 28.98 17.65
C ILE A 2 -50.53 29.27 16.38
N HIS A 3 -49.66 30.27 16.45
CA HIS A 3 -48.74 30.64 15.37
C HIS A 3 -47.51 29.73 15.42
N VAL A 4 -47.30 28.94 14.36
CA VAL A 4 -46.08 28.15 14.17
C VAL A 4 -45.12 28.95 13.30
N HIS A 5 -43.97 29.36 13.85
CA HIS A 5 -42.93 30.04 13.08
C HIS A 5 -42.15 29.04 12.24
N PHE A 6 -42.31 29.14 10.92
CA PHE A 6 -41.58 28.37 9.93
C PHE A 6 -40.13 28.85 9.84
N LEU A 7 -39.17 27.98 10.16
CA LEU A 7 -37.74 28.29 10.15
C LEU A 7 -37.26 28.40 8.69
N LYS A 8 -37.07 29.64 8.21
CA LYS A 8 -36.54 29.91 6.87
C LYS A 8 -35.04 29.59 6.83
N HIS A 9 -34.65 28.41 6.39
CA HIS A 9 -33.26 28.11 6.08
C HIS A 9 -32.83 28.94 4.85
N SER A 10 -31.87 29.86 5.06
CA SER A 10 -31.30 30.68 3.99
C SER A 10 -30.44 29.82 3.07
N ALA A 11 -30.56 30.00 1.74
CA ALA A 11 -29.78 29.28 0.72
C ALA A 11 -28.24 29.32 0.94
N SER A 12 -27.76 30.27 1.75
CA SER A 12 -26.36 30.37 2.18
C SER A 12 -25.90 29.16 3.01
N THR A 13 -26.71 28.66 3.96
CA THR A 13 -26.29 27.55 4.84
C THR A 13 -26.21 26.22 4.10
N ILE A 14 -27.07 26.01 3.10
CA ILE A 14 -27.05 24.84 2.22
C ILE A 14 -25.75 24.82 1.39
N ARG A 15 -25.29 25.98 0.93
CA ARG A 15 -24.01 26.14 0.20
C ARG A 15 -22.80 25.77 1.05
N TRP A 16 -22.76 26.17 2.32
CA TRP A 16 -21.68 25.82 3.24
C TRP A 16 -21.65 24.33 3.58
N ILE A 17 -22.82 23.69 3.72
CA ILE A 17 -22.93 22.25 3.95
C ILE A 17 -22.45 21.46 2.73
N LEU A 18 -22.83 21.87 1.52
CA LEU A 18 -22.35 21.26 0.27
C LEU A 18 -20.83 21.42 0.08
N LEU A 19 -20.27 22.57 0.47
CA LEU A 19 -18.82 22.82 0.41
C LEU A 19 -18.05 21.90 1.38
N LEU A 20 -18.59 21.67 2.58
CA LEU A 20 -18.00 20.77 3.60
C LEU A 20 -18.08 19.29 3.23
N MET A 21 -19.11 18.85 2.49
CA MET A 21 -19.22 17.46 2.04
C MET A 21 -18.18 17.08 0.97
N MET A 22 -17.62 18.06 0.26
CA MET A 22 -16.56 17.86 -0.74
C MET A 22 -15.17 17.58 -0.12
N LEU A 23 -14.97 17.74 1.20
CA LEU A 23 -13.73 17.41 1.90
C LEU A 23 -13.67 15.94 2.39
N SER A 24 -14.40 15.03 1.75
CA SER A 24 -14.27 13.60 2.03
C SER A 24 -12.94 13.09 1.47
N SER A 25 -11.85 13.32 2.21
CA SER A 25 -10.51 12.82 1.88
C SER A 25 -10.55 11.30 1.81
N SER A 26 -10.47 10.79 0.59
CA SER A 26 -10.09 9.38 0.39
C SER A 26 -8.68 9.23 0.94
N ALA A 27 -8.46 8.26 1.83
CA ALA A 27 -7.11 7.90 2.26
C ALA A 27 -6.35 7.41 1.02
N LEU A 28 -5.58 8.31 0.41
CA LEU A 28 -4.63 7.95 -0.62
C LEU A 28 -3.53 7.14 0.07
N ALA A 29 -3.13 6.03 -0.54
CA ALA A 29 -1.88 5.36 -0.19
C ALA A 29 -0.74 6.39 -0.20
N ALA A 30 0.36 6.12 0.49
CA ALA A 30 1.54 6.98 0.45
C ALA A 30 2.54 6.42 -0.57
N PRO A 31 2.36 6.66 -1.89
CA PRO A 31 3.22 6.07 -2.90
C PRO A 31 4.65 6.59 -2.77
N PHE A 32 5.61 5.74 -3.11
CA PHE A 32 7.00 6.09 -3.27
C PHE A 32 7.56 5.50 -4.56
N ALA A 33 8.56 6.18 -5.12
CA ALA A 33 9.38 5.71 -6.23
C ALA A 33 10.75 6.38 -6.12
N LYS A 34 11.75 5.70 -5.55
CA LYS A 34 13.06 6.30 -5.28
C LYS A 34 14.18 5.27 -5.23
N LYS A 35 15.40 5.77 -5.37
CA LYS A 35 16.62 5.00 -5.13
C LYS A 35 17.01 5.07 -3.65
N PHE A 36 17.62 4.00 -3.14
CA PHE A 36 18.24 3.99 -1.82
C PHE A 36 19.39 2.98 -1.76
N PRO A 37 20.46 3.29 -1.01
CA PRO A 37 21.51 2.33 -0.74
C PRO A 37 21.07 1.33 0.34
N PHE A 38 21.55 0.10 0.25
CA PHE A 38 21.40 -0.91 1.29
C PHE A 38 22.76 -1.60 1.52
N VAL A 39 23.20 -1.66 2.78
CA VAL A 39 24.40 -2.40 3.17
C VAL A 39 23.97 -3.78 3.64
N GLN A 40 24.43 -4.80 2.93
CA GLN A 40 24.16 -6.19 3.27
C GLN A 40 24.98 -6.64 4.49
N PRO A 41 24.59 -7.72 5.18
CA PRO A 41 25.28 -8.16 6.40
C PRO A 41 26.76 -8.50 6.21
N ASP A 42 27.18 -8.80 4.99
CA ASP A 42 28.57 -9.08 4.64
C ASP A 42 29.38 -7.82 4.24
N GLY A 43 28.78 -6.63 4.36
CA GLY A 43 29.39 -5.35 4.00
C GLY A 43 29.20 -4.93 2.55
N THR A 44 28.65 -5.78 1.67
CA THR A 44 28.36 -5.42 0.28
C THR A 44 27.33 -4.30 0.25
N THR A 45 27.62 -3.19 -0.43
CA THR A 45 26.64 -2.12 -0.65
C THR A 45 26.00 -2.29 -2.01
N ILE A 46 24.67 -2.31 -2.02
CA ILE A 46 23.85 -2.32 -3.24
C ILE A 46 23.04 -1.04 -3.32
N GLU A 47 22.78 -0.57 -4.54
CA GLU A 47 21.83 0.49 -4.79
C GLU A 47 20.56 -0.10 -5.40
N LEU A 48 19.43 0.16 -4.78
CA LEU A 48 18.13 -0.34 -5.20
C LEU A 48 17.24 0.81 -5.65
N TRP A 49 16.47 0.59 -6.70
CA TRP A 49 15.27 1.36 -6.99
C TRP A 49 14.06 0.63 -6.43
N GLY A 50 13.23 1.33 -5.67
CA GLY A 50 11.98 0.79 -5.15
C GLY A 50 10.80 1.66 -5.53
N GLU A 51 9.67 1.01 -5.82
CA GLU A 51 8.38 1.67 -6.04
C GLU A 51 7.27 0.92 -5.31
N GLY A 52 6.24 1.64 -4.89
CA GLY A 52 5.07 1.05 -4.26
C GLY A 52 4.43 1.94 -3.22
N ASP A 53 3.74 1.32 -2.28
CA ASP A 53 3.09 1.92 -1.14
C ASP A 53 3.20 1.01 0.10
N GLU A 54 2.49 1.34 1.18
CA GLU A 54 2.50 0.58 2.42
C GLU A 54 1.95 -0.86 2.29
N PHE A 55 1.21 -1.17 1.24
CA PHE A 55 0.58 -2.48 1.03
C PHE A 55 1.24 -3.30 -0.07
N HIS A 56 1.93 -2.68 -1.03
CA HIS A 56 2.70 -3.39 -2.03
C HIS A 56 3.87 -2.55 -2.55
N ALA A 57 5.06 -3.14 -2.52
CA ALA A 57 6.26 -2.56 -3.10
C ALA A 57 7.08 -3.61 -3.84
N VAL A 58 7.81 -3.15 -4.85
CA VAL A 58 8.81 -3.92 -5.59
C VAL A 58 10.14 -3.20 -5.53
N PHE A 59 11.20 -3.98 -5.55
CA PHE A 59 12.57 -3.49 -5.47
C PHE A 59 13.39 -4.12 -6.59
N GLU A 60 14.22 -3.32 -7.21
CA GLU A 60 15.12 -3.75 -8.27
C GLU A 60 16.52 -3.18 -8.08
N THR A 61 17.51 -3.92 -8.54
CA THR A 61 18.81 -3.33 -8.85
C THR A 61 18.68 -2.33 -9.99
N LEU A 62 19.63 -1.40 -10.13
CA LEU A 62 19.56 -0.35 -11.16
C LEU A 62 19.58 -0.87 -12.60
N ASP A 63 20.06 -2.10 -12.81
CA ASP A 63 20.04 -2.79 -14.10
C ASP A 63 18.76 -3.63 -14.34
N GLY A 64 17.78 -3.54 -13.44
CA GLY A 64 16.40 -4.02 -13.65
C GLY A 64 16.11 -5.43 -13.13
N TYR A 65 16.98 -6.02 -12.31
CA TYR A 65 16.69 -7.33 -11.71
C TYR A 65 15.90 -7.16 -10.43
N THR A 66 14.76 -7.83 -10.35
CA THR A 66 13.91 -7.82 -9.16
C THR A 66 14.61 -8.53 -8.02
N VAL A 67 14.54 -7.94 -6.83
CA VAL A 67 15.11 -8.50 -5.60
C VAL A 67 14.04 -8.63 -4.52
N VAL A 68 14.21 -9.63 -3.66
CA VAL A 68 13.38 -9.82 -2.47
C VAL A 68 14.27 -9.85 -1.24
N PHE A 69 13.76 -9.29 -0.14
CA PHE A 69 14.45 -9.27 1.13
C PHE A 69 14.11 -10.52 1.94
N ASP A 70 15.12 -11.28 2.33
CA ASP A 70 14.99 -12.34 3.32
C ASP A 70 15.20 -11.74 4.72
N PRO A 71 14.16 -11.66 5.58
CA PRO A 71 14.29 -11.09 6.92
C PRO A 71 15.07 -11.98 7.89
N ALA A 72 15.17 -13.29 7.65
CA ALA A 72 15.89 -14.21 8.54
C ALA A 72 17.39 -13.96 8.50
N VAL A 73 17.93 -13.74 7.30
CA VAL A 73 19.35 -13.44 7.07
C VAL A 73 19.61 -11.98 6.70
N LYS A 74 18.59 -11.12 6.75
CA LYS A 74 18.64 -9.67 6.47
C LYS A 74 19.32 -9.32 5.14
N THR A 75 19.04 -10.08 4.09
CA THR A 75 19.76 -10.00 2.82
C THR A 75 18.80 -9.91 1.64
N TYR A 76 19.09 -9.01 0.69
CA TYR A 76 18.43 -9.01 -0.61
C TYR A 76 19.03 -10.08 -1.54
N PHE A 77 18.16 -10.91 -2.11
CA PHE A 77 18.49 -11.88 -3.15
C PHE A 77 17.79 -11.51 -4.45
N TYR A 78 18.40 -11.84 -5.59
CA TYR A 78 17.67 -11.79 -6.86
C TYR A 78 16.47 -12.73 -6.79
N ALA A 79 15.39 -12.34 -7.46
CA ALA A 79 14.13 -13.06 -7.42
C ALA A 79 13.68 -13.47 -8.81
N THR A 80 13.00 -14.60 -8.88
CA THR A 80 12.24 -15.03 -10.05
C THR A 80 10.76 -15.03 -9.72
N ARG A 81 9.92 -15.04 -10.75
CA ARG A 81 8.48 -15.20 -10.55
C ARG A 81 8.14 -16.68 -10.51
N SER A 82 7.27 -17.08 -9.59
CA SER A 82 6.71 -18.43 -9.59
C SER A 82 5.99 -18.75 -10.91
N ALA A 83 5.85 -20.05 -11.21
CA ALA A 83 5.21 -20.53 -12.44
C ALA A 83 3.77 -20.02 -12.61
N ASP A 84 2.98 -19.99 -11.53
CA ASP A 84 1.61 -19.47 -11.49
C ASP A 84 1.54 -17.92 -11.50
N GLY A 85 2.69 -17.25 -11.39
CA GLY A 85 2.81 -15.81 -11.34
C GLY A 85 2.37 -15.17 -10.03
N SER A 86 2.07 -15.93 -8.98
CA SER A 86 1.50 -15.39 -7.74
C SER A 86 2.54 -14.86 -6.76
N THR A 87 3.80 -15.31 -6.84
CA THR A 87 4.88 -14.95 -5.91
C THR A 87 6.16 -14.51 -6.62
N LEU A 88 7.00 -13.80 -5.88
CA LEU A 88 8.41 -13.61 -6.20
C LEU A 88 9.21 -14.49 -5.25
N GLU A 89 10.03 -15.37 -5.81
CA GLU A 89 10.79 -16.37 -5.09
C GLU A 89 12.27 -15.99 -5.12
N ALA A 90 12.88 -15.96 -3.93
CA ALA A 90 14.30 -15.69 -3.78
C ALA A 90 15.11 -16.79 -4.47
N THR A 91 16.10 -16.40 -5.26
CA THR A 91 17.16 -17.29 -5.73
C THR A 91 18.22 -17.45 -4.63
N SER A 92 19.18 -18.35 -4.83
CA SER A 92 20.36 -18.46 -3.96
C SER A 92 21.40 -17.36 -4.18
N VAL A 93 21.16 -16.42 -5.09
CA VAL A 93 22.15 -15.41 -5.49
C VAL A 93 21.84 -14.07 -4.84
N GLN A 94 22.74 -13.68 -3.95
CA GLN A 94 22.70 -12.40 -3.25
C GLN A 94 22.80 -11.23 -4.24
N ALA A 95 21.93 -10.23 -4.11
CA ALA A 95 22.00 -9.01 -4.91
C ALA A 95 23.37 -8.33 -4.72
N GLY A 96 23.96 -7.76 -5.78
CA GLY A 96 25.33 -7.23 -5.72
C GLY A 96 26.44 -8.29 -5.79
N LYS A 97 26.09 -9.58 -5.76
CA LYS A 97 27.00 -10.69 -6.04
C LYS A 97 26.52 -11.49 -7.26
N GLY A 98 27.47 -12.15 -7.92
CA GLY A 98 27.17 -12.96 -9.10
C GLY A 98 26.74 -12.13 -10.32
N LYS A 99 26.26 -12.82 -11.35
CA LYS A 99 25.87 -12.23 -12.63
C LYS A 99 24.49 -12.75 -13.03
N PRO A 100 23.39 -12.06 -12.67
CA PRO A 100 22.02 -12.57 -12.87
C PRO A 100 21.71 -12.87 -14.34
N ALA A 101 22.26 -12.09 -15.27
CA ALA A 101 22.15 -12.33 -16.71
C ALA A 101 22.66 -13.73 -17.13
N GLN A 102 23.78 -14.17 -16.56
CA GLN A 102 24.39 -15.46 -16.88
C GLN A 102 23.63 -16.65 -16.28
N LEU A 103 22.78 -16.38 -15.29
CA LEU A 103 21.95 -17.36 -14.62
C LEU A 103 20.53 -17.43 -15.20
N GLY A 104 20.26 -16.69 -16.28
CA GLY A 104 18.94 -16.66 -16.91
C GLY A 104 17.85 -16.01 -16.05
N ILE A 105 18.22 -15.22 -15.05
CA ILE A 105 17.24 -14.51 -14.21
C ILE A 105 16.60 -13.41 -15.06
N PRO A 106 15.27 -13.34 -15.19
CA PRO A 106 14.61 -12.31 -15.98
C PRO A 106 14.63 -10.96 -15.26
N LYS A 107 14.69 -9.88 -16.05
CA LYS A 107 14.47 -8.53 -15.54
C LYS A 107 12.99 -8.28 -15.30
N HIS A 108 12.70 -7.33 -14.41
CA HIS A 108 11.35 -6.84 -14.16
C HIS A 108 10.33 -7.94 -13.82
N ALA A 109 10.74 -8.92 -13.01
CA ALA A 109 9.83 -9.93 -12.51
C ALA A 109 8.74 -9.27 -11.66
N ARG A 110 7.47 -9.54 -12.01
CA ARG A 110 6.30 -9.00 -11.32
C ARG A 110 5.25 -10.08 -11.13
N ILE A 111 4.65 -10.13 -9.95
CA ILE A 111 3.48 -10.97 -9.71
C ILE A 111 2.30 -10.52 -10.58
N ASN A 112 1.38 -11.44 -10.84
CA ASN A 112 0.18 -11.15 -11.60
C ASN A 112 -0.73 -10.15 -10.84
N ALA A 113 -1.61 -9.47 -11.59
CA ALA A 113 -2.44 -8.40 -11.03
C ALA A 113 -3.42 -8.89 -9.94
N ALA A 114 -3.94 -10.12 -10.09
CA ALA A 114 -4.82 -10.73 -9.10
C ALA A 114 -4.10 -10.94 -7.76
N ALA A 115 -2.91 -11.56 -7.80
CA ALA A 115 -2.07 -11.78 -6.63
C ALA A 115 -1.60 -10.47 -6.00
N LYS A 116 -1.28 -9.44 -6.81
CA LYS A 116 -0.97 -8.10 -6.29
C LYS A 116 -2.13 -7.51 -5.49
N LYS A 117 -3.35 -7.54 -6.05
CA LYS A 117 -4.55 -7.03 -5.40
C LYS A 117 -4.88 -7.81 -4.12
N GLU A 118 -4.79 -9.13 -4.17
CA GLU A 118 -5.05 -10.02 -3.03
C GLU A 118 -4.07 -9.73 -1.88
N LYS A 119 -2.76 -9.76 -2.14
CA LYS A 119 -1.74 -9.48 -1.13
C LYS A 119 -1.83 -8.08 -0.53
N ALA A 120 -2.14 -7.08 -1.35
CA ALA A 120 -2.36 -5.72 -0.86
C ALA A 120 -3.59 -5.65 0.06
N ALA A 121 -4.70 -6.31 -0.32
CA ALA A 121 -5.91 -6.38 0.50
C ALA A 121 -5.68 -7.14 1.81
N GLU A 122 -4.90 -8.22 1.81
CA GLU A 122 -4.53 -8.96 3.02
C GLU A 122 -3.70 -8.10 3.99
N ARG A 123 -2.70 -7.37 3.47
CA ARG A 123 -1.88 -6.46 4.28
C ARG A 123 -2.72 -5.32 4.84
N PHE A 124 -3.62 -4.75 4.04
CA PHE A 124 -4.58 -3.75 4.51
C PHE A 124 -5.48 -4.30 5.62
N LYS A 125 -6.06 -5.50 5.46
CA LYS A 125 -6.89 -6.14 6.49
C LYS A 125 -6.12 -6.34 7.80
N LYS A 126 -4.86 -6.77 7.71
CA LYS A 126 -4.00 -6.93 8.89
C LYS A 126 -3.75 -5.58 9.58
N TRP A 127 -3.35 -4.57 8.82
CA TRP A 127 -3.13 -3.22 9.33
C TRP A 127 -4.39 -2.63 9.97
N ASP A 128 -5.55 -2.76 9.32
CA ASP A 128 -6.82 -2.24 9.83
C ASP A 128 -7.27 -2.98 11.10
N LYS A 129 -7.02 -4.29 11.19
CA LYS A 129 -7.26 -5.07 12.40
C LYS A 129 -6.42 -4.57 13.58
N GLU A 130 -5.15 -4.22 13.33
CA GLU A 130 -4.25 -3.69 14.35
C GLU A 130 -4.59 -2.25 14.74
N MET A 131 -4.96 -1.40 13.78
CA MET A 131 -5.25 0.03 14.01
C MET A 131 -6.68 0.30 14.46
N GLY A 132 -7.63 -0.61 14.21
CA GLY A 132 -9.05 -0.48 14.58
C GLY A 132 -9.79 0.66 13.88
N ILE A 133 -9.23 1.21 12.81
CA ILE A 133 -9.72 2.44 12.16
C ILE A 133 -11.09 2.21 11.53
N SER A 134 -11.27 1.16 10.74
CA SER A 134 -12.57 0.89 10.08
C SER A 134 -13.68 0.63 11.09
N LYS A 135 -13.39 -0.09 12.18
CA LYS A 135 -14.35 -0.31 13.27
C LYS A 135 -14.75 1.01 13.91
N ARG A 136 -13.78 1.84 14.30
CA ARG A 136 -14.03 3.16 14.90
C ARG A 136 -14.90 4.03 13.99
N TRP A 137 -14.61 4.07 12.69
CA TRP A 137 -15.42 4.81 11.72
C TRP A 137 -16.83 4.24 11.55
N SER A 138 -16.99 2.92 11.60
CA SER A 138 -18.31 2.28 11.57
C SER A 138 -19.16 2.67 12.77
N ASP A 139 -18.58 2.63 13.97
CA ASP A 139 -19.25 2.98 15.23
C ASP A 139 -19.66 4.46 15.27
N LEU A 140 -18.80 5.35 14.77
CA LEU A 140 -19.13 6.79 14.64
C LEU A 140 -20.29 7.02 13.67
N LYS A 141 -20.31 6.29 12.53
CA LYS A 141 -21.39 6.41 11.53
C LYS A 141 -22.71 5.85 12.06
N SER A 142 -22.70 4.74 12.80
CA SER A 142 -23.91 4.18 13.39
C SER A 142 -24.49 5.09 14.47
N ALA A 143 -23.65 5.59 15.40
CA ALA A 143 -24.08 6.53 16.44
C ALA A 143 -24.72 7.79 15.84
N ARG A 144 -24.14 8.33 14.75
CA ARG A 144 -24.71 9.48 14.04
C ARG A 144 -26.06 9.17 13.39
N ARG A 145 -26.25 7.98 12.81
CA ARG A 145 -27.54 7.58 12.23
C ARG A 145 -28.62 7.47 13.29
N THR A 146 -28.31 6.85 14.43
CA THR A 146 -29.24 6.73 15.56
C THR A 146 -29.64 8.10 16.11
N ALA A 147 -28.68 9.01 16.29
CA ALA A 147 -28.94 10.37 16.76
C ALA A 147 -29.82 11.20 15.81
N ASN A 148 -29.78 10.92 14.50
CA ASN A 148 -30.64 11.58 13.51
C ASN A 148 -32.05 10.98 13.41
N GLN A 149 -32.30 9.83 14.05
CA GLN A 149 -33.58 9.11 14.03
C GLN A 149 -34.39 9.28 15.33
N ALA A 150 -33.78 9.85 16.38
CA ALA A 150 -34.41 10.19 17.65
C ALA A 150 -34.84 11.67 17.66
#